data_AF-A0A3M0FX58-F1
#
_entry.id   AF-A0A3M0FX58-F1
#
_cell.length_a   1.000
_cell.length_b   1.000
_cell.length_c   1.000
_cell.angle_alpha   90.00
_cell.angle_beta   90.00
_cell.angle_gamma   90.00
#
_symmetry.space_group_name_H-M   'P 1'
#
loop_
_entity.id
_entity.type
_entity.pdbx_description
1 polymer ?
#
loop_
_entity_poly.entity_id
_entity_poly.type
_entity_poly.pdbx_seq_one_letter_code
_entity_poly.pdbx_strand_id
1 'polypeptide(L)' 'MFAHLAAEADRHHAVIVMDTHAEKLARIYAQDMPGLYVVAQRRTIINGPTWTLQRDPQPVSS' A
#
# COMPACT_ATOMS: atom_id res chain seq x y z
N MET A 1 7.87 10.81 -4.74
CA MET A 1 7.32 10.77 -3.37
C MET A 1 7.17 9.34 -2.86
N PHE A 2 6.42 8.46 -3.53
CA PHE A 2 6.20 7.09 -3.03
C PHE A 2 7.48 6.26 -2.84
N ALA A 3 8.45 6.37 -3.74
CA ALA A 3 9.77 5.72 -3.55
C ALA A 3 10.52 6.23 -2.30
N HIS A 4 10.41 7.53 -1.99
CA HIS A 4 11.03 8.10 -0.79
C HIS A 4 10.34 7.59 0.49
N LEU A 5 9.01 7.55 0.49
CA LEU A 5 8.24 7.00 1.62
C LEU A 5 8.51 5.50 1.80
N ALA A 6 8.65 4.74 0.71
CA ALA A 6 9.04 3.33 0.74
C ALA A 6 10.43 3.14 1.36
N ALA A 7 11.41 3.94 0.93
CA ALA A 7 12.75 3.91 1.52
C ALA A 7 12.74 4.28 3.01
N GLU A 8 11.92 5.26 3.41
CA GLU A 8 11.78 5.62 4.82
C GLU A 8 11.16 4.48 5.64
N ALA A 9 10.15 3.81 5.10
CA ALA A 9 9.55 2.65 5.73
C ALA A 9 10.57 1.51 5.90
N ASP A 10 11.44 1.29 4.92
CA ASP A 10 12.52 0.29 5.05
C ASP A 10 13.52 0.68 6.14
N ARG A 11 13.98 1.93 6.16
CA ARG A 11 14.92 2.43 7.18
C ARG A 11 14.41 2.28 8.60
N HIS A 12 13.10 2.47 8.79
CA HIS A 12 12.46 2.40 10.10
C HIS A 12 11.78 1.05 10.38
N HIS A 13 11.93 0.06 9.51
CA HIS A 13 11.22 -1.23 9.61
C HIS A 13 9.70 -1.07 9.80
N ALA A 14 9.10 -0.08 9.14
CA ALA A 14 7.70 0.26 9.27
C ALA A 14 6.85 -0.46 8.21
N VAL A 15 5.69 -0.95 8.64
CA VAL A 15 4.63 -1.45 7.74
C VAL A 15 3.76 -0.26 7.34
N ILE A 16 3.47 -0.13 6.04
CA ILE A 16 2.49 0.84 5.54
C ILE A 16 1.20 0.10 5.23
N VAL A 17 0.09 0.57 5.80
CA VAL A 17 -1.26 0.09 5.49
C VAL A 17 -2.09 1.27 5.01
N MET A 18 -2.86 1.08 3.94
CA MET A 18 -3.77 2.09 3.42
C MET A 18 -5.07 1.44 2.92
N ASP A 19 -6.17 2.18 3.09
CA ASP A 19 -7.47 1.81 2.54
C ASP A 19 -7.93 2.84 1.52
N THR A 20 -8.58 2.38 0.45
CA THR A 20 -9.24 3.25 -0.52
C THR A 20 -10.54 2.65 -1.00
N HIS A 21 -11.50 3.50 -1.38
CA HIS A 21 -12.75 3.12 -2.04
C HIS A 21 -12.70 3.31 -3.56
N ALA A 22 -11.53 3.59 -4.12
CA ALA A 22 -11.35 3.77 -5.55
C ALA A 22 -10.36 2.74 -6.10
N GLU A 23 -10.86 1.79 -6.90
CA GLU A 23 -10.04 0.75 -7.54
C GLU A 23 -8.86 1.34 -8.32
N LYS A 24 -9.11 2.42 -9.05
CA LYS A 24 -8.09 3.10 -9.85
C LYS A 24 -6.96 3.65 -8.96
N LEU A 25 -7.28 4.18 -7.78
CA LEU A 25 -6.27 4.66 -6.84
C LEU A 25 -5.48 3.50 -6.23
N ALA A 26 -6.14 2.40 -5.86
CA ALA A 26 -5.44 1.20 -5.38
C ALA A 26 -4.40 0.72 -6.41
N ARG A 27 -4.78 0.67 -7.68
CA ARG A 27 -3.87 0.30 -8.78
C ARG A 27 -2.72 1.28 -8.96
N ILE A 28 -2.98 2.59 -8.94
CA ILE A 28 -1.94 3.62 -9.07
C ILE A 28 -0.96 3.52 -7.91
N TYR A 29 -1.46 3.40 -6.68
CA TYR A 29 -0.59 3.29 -5.50
C TYR A 29 0.29 2.05 -5.54
N ALA A 30 -0.28 0.89 -5.88
CA ALA A 30 0.49 -0.35 -6.01
C ALA A 30 1.55 -0.28 -7.13
N GLN A 31 1.26 0.45 -8.22
CA GLN A 31 2.20 0.63 -9.31
C GLN A 31 3.33 1.60 -8.95
N ASP A 32 3.01 2.70 -8.27
CA ASP A 32 3.95 3.80 -8.05
C ASP A 32 4.78 3.63 -6.75
N MET A 33 4.31 2.82 -5.79
CA MET A 33 5.01 2.54 -4.55
C MET A 33 5.66 1.15 -4.55
N PRO A 34 7.00 1.06 -4.58
CA PRO A 34 7.70 -0.22 -4.56
C PRO A 34 7.34 -1.07 -3.33
N GLY A 35 6.94 -2.32 -3.56
CA GLY A 35 6.60 -3.27 -2.51
C GLY A 35 5.20 -3.09 -1.89
N LEU A 36 4.39 -2.14 -2.37
CA LEU A 36 2.99 -2.01 -1.97
C LEU A 36 2.11 -2.94 -2.82
N TYR A 37 1.25 -3.72 -2.17
CA TYR A 37 0.35 -4.65 -2.83
C TYR A 37 -1.02 -4.66 -2.18
N VAL A 38 -2.05 -5.03 -2.96
CA VAL A 38 -3.41 -5.20 -2.44
C VAL A 38 -3.45 -6.50 -1.63
N VAL A 39 -3.84 -6.40 -0.36
CA VAL A 39 -3.98 -7.56 0.54
C VAL A 39 -5.42 -8.02 0.68
N ALA A 40 -6.38 -7.11 0.51
CA ALA A 40 -7.78 -7.45 0.61
C ALA A 40 -8.64 -6.52 -0.25
N GLN A 41 -9.74 -7.08 -0.74
CA GLN A 41 -10.87 -6.33 -1.26
C GLN A 41 -12.10 -6.72 -0.46
N ARG A 42 -12.70 -5.77 0.26
CA ARG A 42 -13.91 -5.98 1.06
C ARG A 42 -15.07 -5.26 0.41
N ARG A 43 -16.19 -5.95 0.16
CA ARG A 43 -17.43 -5.31 -0.28
C ARG A 43 -18.21 -4.84 0.93
N THR A 44 -18.41 -3.52 1.04
CA THR A 44 -19.33 -2.97 2.03
C THR A 44 -20.67 -2.67 1.36
N ILE A 45 -21.77 -2.94 2.08
CA ILE A 45 -23.13 -2.77 1.55
C ILE A 45 -23.45 -1.28 1.31
N ILE A 46 -22.82 -0.38 2.07
CA ILE A 46 -23.16 1.05 2.10
C ILE A 46 -22.12 1.89 1.33
N ASN A 47 -20.84 1.56 1.44
CA ASN A 47 -19.74 2.40 0.92
C ASN A 47 -19.05 1.78 -0.30
N GLY A 48 -19.64 0.75 -0.89
CA GLY A 48 -19.06 0.01 -2.00
C GLY A 48 -17.81 -0.79 -1.61
N PRO A 49 -17.01 -1.26 -2.59
CA PRO A 49 -15.77 -1.96 -2.32
C PRO A 49 -14.71 -1.05 -1.66
N THR A 50 -13.99 -1.61 -0.69
CA THR A 50 -12.78 -1.06 -0.08
C THR A 50 -11.60 -1.96 -0.45
N TRP A 51 -10.51 -1.36 -0.90
CA TRP A 51 -9.25 -2.03 -1.17
C TRP A 51 -8.26 -1.65 -0.09
N THR A 52 -7.75 -2.68 0.60
CA THR A 52 -6.67 -2.54 1.58
C THR A 52 -5.37 -2.91 0.90
N LEU A 53 -4.39 -2.02 0.99
CA LEU A 53 -3.03 -2.23 0.51
C LEU A 53 -2.07 -2.24 1.68
N GLN A 54 -1.06 -3.09 1.56
CA GLN A 54 0.00 -3.23 2.55
C GLN A 54 1.35 -3.24 1.86
N ARG A 55 2.35 -2.69 2.56
CA ARG A 55 3.76 -2.82 2.24
C ARG A 55 4.50 -3.21 3.49
N ASP A 56 5.15 -4.36 3.45
CA ASP A 56 6.10 -4.77 4.48
C ASP A 56 7.47 -4.15 4.22
N PRO A 57 8.24 -3.84 5.28
CA PRO A 57 9.59 -3.31 5.13
C PRO A 57 10.49 -4.34 4.46
N GLN A 58 11.25 -3.91 3.46
CA GLN A 58 12.25 -4.73 2.80
C GLN A 58 13.58 -4.60 3.55
N PRO A 59 14.40 -5.68 3.59
CA PRO A 59 15.73 -5.58 4.15
C PRO A 59 16.55 -4.58 3.34
N VAL A 60 17.10 -3.56 4.00
CA VAL A 60 18.17 -2.75 3.43
C VAL A 60 19.36 -3.69 3.23
N SER A 61 19.66 -4.01 1.97
CA SER A 61 20.89 -4.74 1.65
C SER A 61 22.06 -3.81 1.94
N SER A 62 22.79 -4.08 3.02
CA SER A 62 23.99 -3.36 3.45
C SER A 62 25.14 -3.50 2.47
#